data_AF-A0A933UKZ8-F1
#
_entry.id   AF-A0A933UKZ8-F1
#
_cell.length_a   1.000
_cell.length_b   1.000
_cell.length_c   1.000
_cell.angle_alpha   90.00
_cell.angle_beta   90.00
_cell.angle_gamma   90.00
#
_symmetry.space_group_name_H-M   'P 1'
#
loop_
_entity.id
_entity.type
_entity.pdbx_description
1 polymer ?
#
loop_
_entity_poly.entity_id
_entity_poly.type
_entity_poly.pdbx_seq_one_letter_code
_entity_poly.pdbx_strand_id
1 'polypeptide(L)'
;MTVQSIGIDVSKRTLDVALYSTEKEFTSYVFENTPEGIILLGKTLATQGTAPAIHCVVESTGMYHLPVSLMLKERGRRVNCIRFYNN
;
A
#
# COMPACT_ATOMS: atom_id res chain seq x y z
N MET A 1 7.00 -16.37 -4.02
CA MET A 1 6.28 -15.59 -3.01
C MET A 1 4.98 -15.10 -3.59
N THR A 2 3.89 -15.79 -3.26
CA THR A 2 2.55 -15.44 -3.69
C THR A 2 1.90 -14.53 -2.65
N VAL A 3 1.90 -13.22 -2.91
CA VAL A 3 1.27 -12.23 -2.03
C VAL A 3 -0.25 -12.29 -2.16
N GLN A 4 -0.94 -12.41 -1.02
CA GLN A 4 -2.40 -12.52 -0.92
C GLN A 4 -3.07 -11.19 -0.56
N SER A 5 -2.40 -10.34 0.24
CA SER A 5 -2.94 -9.06 0.63
C SER A 5 -1.85 -8.02 0.87
N ILE A 6 -2.22 -6.76 0.67
CA ILE A 6 -1.36 -5.59 0.83
C ILE A 6 -2.11 -4.60 1.74
N GLY A 7 -1.55 -4.32 2.91
CA GLY A 7 -2.01 -3.26 3.81
C GLY A 7 -1.11 -2.04 3.72
N ILE A 8 -1.68 -0.84 3.78
CA ILE A 8 -0.96 0.43 3.78
C ILE A 8 -1.58 1.32 4.86
N ASP A 9 -0.84 1.56 5.93
CA ASP A 9 -1.13 2.62 6.90
C ASP A 9 -0.47 3.92 6.41
N VAL A 10 -1.25 5.00 6.43
CA VAL A 10 -0.86 6.30 5.87
C VAL A 10 -0.83 7.33 6.99
N SER A 11 0.38 7.84 7.27
CA SER A 11 0.59 8.96 8.17
C SER A 11 1.00 10.21 7.40
N LYS A 12 1.15 11.35 8.11
CA LYS A 12 1.67 12.58 7.51
C LYS A 12 3.06 12.40 6.88
N ARG A 13 3.89 11.53 7.45
CA ARG A 13 5.32 11.40 7.07
C ARG A 13 5.65 10.07 6.41
N THR A 14 4.92 9.02 6.70
CA THR A 14 5.28 7.65 6.33
C THR A 14 4.12 6.92 5.66
N LEU A 15 4.48 5.93 4.87
CA LEU A 15 3.62 4.88 4.35
C LEU A 15 4.16 3.55 4.89
N ASP A 16 3.44 2.97 5.83
CA ASP A 16 3.80 1.71 6.47
C ASP A 16 3.07 0.58 5.73
N VAL A 17 3.84 -0.30 5.09
CA VAL A 17 3.34 -1.24 4.07
C VAL A 17 3.58 -2.67 4.50
N ALA A 18 2.54 -3.47 4.35
CA ALA A 18 2.40 -4.80 4.90
C ALA A 18 2.06 -5.79 3.77
N LEU A 19 2.95 -6.74 3.48
CA LEU A 19 2.72 -7.82 2.51
C LEU A 19 2.52 -9.15 3.22
N TYR A 20 1.34 -9.76 3.04
CA TYR A 20 1.07 -11.11 3.50
C TYR A 20 1.21 -12.10 2.34
N SER A 21 1.91 -13.20 2.56
CA SER A 21 2.08 -14.27 1.56
C SER A 21 1.80 -15.64 2.18
N THR A 22 1.52 -16.63 1.35
CA THR A 22 1.32 -18.01 1.82
C THR A 22 2.63 -18.73 2.16
N GLU A 23 3.78 -18.21 1.69
CA GLU A 23 5.09 -18.85 1.82
C GLU A 23 5.93 -18.26 2.97
N LYS A 24 5.63 -17.02 3.38
CA LYS A 24 6.24 -16.31 4.51
C LYS A 24 5.14 -15.59 5.27
N GLU A 25 5.17 -15.65 6.60
CA GLU A 25 4.16 -15.03 7.47
C GLU A 25 3.95 -13.54 7.16
N PHE A 26 5.01 -12.77 6.88
CA PHE A 26 4.88 -11.34 6.64
C PHE A 26 6.15 -10.68 6.06
N THR A 27 6.01 -9.58 5.32
CA THR A 27 7.12 -8.65 4.99
C THR A 27 6.63 -7.21 5.06
N SER A 28 7.38 -6.34 5.72
CA SER A 28 7.05 -4.93 5.84
C SER A 28 8.07 -4.00 5.18
N TYR A 29 7.58 -2.84 4.77
CA TYR A 29 8.35 -1.74 4.22
C TYR A 29 7.85 -0.44 4.82
N VAL A 30 8.73 0.55 4.91
CA VAL A 30 8.37 1.93 5.26
C VAL A 30 8.89 2.83 4.15
N PHE A 31 8.02 3.71 3.65
CA PHE A 31 8.36 4.72 2.66
C PHE A 31 8.03 6.11 3.22
N GLU A 32 8.66 7.15 2.67
CA GLU A 32 8.22 8.52 2.93
C GLU A 32 6.87 8.79 2.25
N ASN A 33 6.00 9.58 2.89
CA ASN A 33 4.77 10.06 2.28
C ASN A 33 5.05 11.28 1.39
N THR A 34 5.78 11.03 0.31
CA THR A 34 6.15 11.96 -0.75
C THR A 34 5.86 11.33 -2.11
N PRO A 35 5.73 12.10 -3.20
CA PRO A 35 5.57 11.53 -4.54
C PRO A 35 6.66 10.50 -4.89
N GLU A 36 7.91 10.78 -4.50
CA GLU A 36 9.06 9.90 -4.70
C GLU A 36 8.95 8.61 -3.88
N GLY A 37 8.49 8.70 -2.63
CA GLY A 37 8.22 7.56 -1.78
C GLY A 37 7.09 6.67 -2.34
N ILE A 38 6.03 7.27 -2.88
CA ILE A 38 4.93 6.53 -3.53
C ILE A 38 5.40 5.86 -4.83
N ILE A 39 6.27 6.52 -5.61
CA ILE A 39 6.92 5.91 -6.77
C ILE A 39 7.73 4.68 -6.35
N LEU A 40 8.53 4.81 -5.28
CA LEU A 40 9.35 3.72 -4.76
C LEU A 40 8.50 2.57 -4.25
N LEU A 41 7.41 2.85 -3.53
CA LEU A 41 6.40 1.86 -3.14
C LEU A 41 5.89 1.07 -4.35
N GLY A 42 5.44 1.76 -5.41
CA GLY A 42 4.93 1.11 -6.62
C GLY A 42 5.97 0.19 -7.28
N LYS A 43 7.24 0.62 -7.33
CA LYS A 43 8.35 -0.20 -7.84
C LYS A 43 8.61 -1.42 -6.96
N THR A 44 8.63 -1.25 -5.63
CA THR A 44 8.81 -2.35 -4.69
C THR A 44 7.70 -3.39 -4.81
N LEU A 45 6.45 -2.97 -4.94
CA LEU A 45 5.33 -3.89 -5.15
C LEU A 45 5.51 -4.72 -6.44
N ALA A 46 6.00 -4.12 -7.52
CA ALA A 46 6.27 -4.82 -8.76
C ALA A 46 7.39 -5.87 -8.62
N THR A 47 8.42 -5.61 -7.81
CA THR A 47 9.53 -6.55 -7.60
C THR A 47 9.20 -7.68 -6.61
N GLN A 48 8.25 -7.46 -5.69
CA GLN A 48 7.80 -8.47 -4.73
C GLN A 48 6.81 -9.50 -5.30
N GLY A 49 6.64 -9.56 -6.62
CA GLY A 49 5.76 -10.53 -7.27
C GLY A 49 4.27 -10.33 -6.98
N THR A 50 3.86 -9.11 -6.62
CA THR A 50 2.47 -8.81 -6.31
C THR A 50 1.65 -8.68 -7.60
N ALA A 51 0.67 -9.56 -7.81
CA ALA A 51 -0.20 -9.50 -8.98
C ALA A 51 -1.03 -8.19 -8.98
N PRO A 52 -1.24 -7.53 -10.15
CA PRO A 52 -2.04 -6.31 -10.24
C PRO A 52 -3.49 -6.44 -9.73
N ALA A 53 -4.01 -7.67 -9.69
CA ALA A 53 -5.35 -7.97 -9.19
C ALA A 53 -5.47 -7.90 -7.65
N ILE A 54 -4.36 -7.96 -6.92
CA ILE A 54 -4.35 -7.84 -5.45
C ILE A 54 -4.61 -6.38 -5.08
N HIS A 55 -5.59 -6.16 -4.21
CA HIS A 55 -5.95 -4.82 -3.76
C HIS A 55 -4.93 -4.31 -2.75
N CYS A 56 -4.47 -3.07 -2.95
CA CYS A 56 -3.81 -2.27 -1.93
C CYS A 56 -4.90 -1.72 -1.02
N VAL A 57 -4.97 -2.20 0.21
CA VAL A 57 -5.90 -1.72 1.23
C VAL A 57 -5.25 -0.55 1.94
N VAL A 58 -5.77 0.65 1.73
CA VAL A 58 -5.22 1.89 2.25
C VAL A 58 -6.08 2.37 3.41
N GLU A 59 -5.46 2.59 4.57
CA GLU A 59 -6.12 3.25 5.69
C GLU A 59 -6.35 4.74 5.37
N SER A 60 -7.61 5.13 5.33
CA SER A 60 -8.05 6.49 5.07
C SER A 60 -7.95 7.35 6.34
N THR A 61 -6.72 7.60 6.79
CA THR A 61 -6.45 8.49 7.93
C THR A 61 -6.15 9.91 7.46
N GLY A 62 -7.04 10.85 7.82
CA GLY A 62 -6.95 12.25 7.39
C GLY A 62 -6.96 12.43 5.86
N MET A 63 -6.25 13.44 5.36
CA MET A 63 -6.19 13.80 3.93
C MET A 63 -5.08 13.10 3.14
N TYR A 64 -4.23 12.32 3.82
CA TYR A 64 -2.99 11.80 3.25
C TYR A 64 -3.18 10.56 2.37
N HIS A 65 -4.30 9.86 2.51
CA HIS A 65 -4.58 8.62 1.76
C HIS A 65 -4.88 8.87 0.27
N LEU A 66 -5.42 10.04 -0.10
CA LEU A 66 -5.91 10.30 -1.44
C LEU A 66 -4.77 10.36 -2.49
N PRO A 67 -3.66 11.11 -2.27
CA PRO A 67 -2.53 11.09 -3.20
C PRO A 67 -1.95 9.69 -3.42
N VAL A 68 -1.78 8.92 -2.33
CA VAL A 68 -1.29 7.54 -2.38
C VAL A 68 -2.21 6.66 -3.23
N SER A 69 -3.52 6.77 -3.00
CA SER A 69 -4.54 5.97 -3.70
C SER A 69 -4.58 6.27 -5.19
N LEU A 70 -4.55 7.55 -5.57
CA LEU A 70 -4.56 7.98 -6.98
C LEU A 70 -3.29 7.50 -7.70
N MET A 71 -2.12 7.73 -7.12
CA MET A 71 -0.84 7.36 -7.72
C MET A 71 -0.68 5.83 -7.86
N LEU A 72 -1.19 5.04 -6.91
CA LEU A 72 -1.21 3.58 -7.03
C LEU A 72 -2.18 3.14 -8.14
N LYS A 73 -3.34 3.78 -8.25
CA LYS A 73 -4.33 3.49 -9.28
C LYS A 73 -3.83 3.79 -10.69
N GLU A 74 -3.16 4.94 -10.87
CA GLU A 74 -2.48 5.33 -12.11
C GLU A 74 -1.41 4.33 -12.55
N ARG A 75 -0.79 3.64 -11.59
CA ARG A 75 0.19 2.56 -11.81
C ARG A 75 -0.45 1.18 -12.02
N GLY A 76 -1.76 1.14 -12.30
CA GLY A 76 -2.49 -0.09 -12.61
C GLY A 76 -2.83 -0.95 -11.40
N ARG A 77 -2.67 -0.45 -10.17
CA ARG A 77 -3.00 -1.19 -8.95
C ARG A 77 -4.49 -1.06 -8.64
N ARG A 78 -5.08 -2.09 -8.04
CA ARG A 78 -6.40 -1.97 -7.40
C ARG A 78 -6.21 -1.39 -6.01
N VAL A 79 -7.07 -0.44 -5.63
CA VAL A 79 -6.99 0.26 -4.34
C VAL A 79 -8.36 0.22 -3.69
N ASN A 80 -8.41 -0.17 -2.42
CA ASN A 80 -9.57 -0.02 -1.55
C ASN A 80 -9.19 0.91 -0.40
N CYS A 81 -9.92 1.99 -0.22
CA CYS A 81 -9.76 2.83 0.97
C CYS A 81 -10.69 2.32 2.07
N ILE A 82 -10.16 2.07 3.26
CA ILE A 82 -10.93 1.71 4.44
C ILE A 82 -10.82 2.82 5.48
N ARG A 83 -11.94 3.19 6.10
CA ARG A 83 -11.96 4.14 7.21
C ARG A 83 -12.35 3.41 8.48
N PHE A 84 -11.50 3.48 9.50
CA PHE A 84 -11.84 2.99 10.82
C PHE A 84 -12.69 4.03 11.53
N TYR A 85 -13.85 3.62 12.02
CA TYR A 85 -14.63 4.35 13.01
C TYR A 85 -14.38 3.65 14.34
N ASN A 86 -13.72 4.33 15.29
CA ASN A 86 -13.71 3.87 16.67
C ASN A 86 -15.10 4.21 17.24
N ASN A 87 -15.90 3.19 17.56
CA ASN A 87 -17.13 3.33 18.34
C ASN A 87 -16.82 3.63 19.80
#